data_AF-A0AA40WFK4-F1
#
_entry.id   AF-A0AA40WFK4-F1
#
_cell.length_a   1.000
_cell.length_b   1.000
_cell.length_c   1.000
_cell.angle_alpha   90.00
_cell.angle_beta   90.00
_cell.angle_gamma   90.00
#
_symmetry.space_group_name_H-M   'P 1'
#
loop_
_entity.id
_entity.type
_entity.pdbx_description
1 polymer ?
#
loop_
_entity_poly.entity_id
_entity_poly.type
_entity_poly.pdbx_seq_one_letter_code
_entity_poly.pdbx_strand_id
1 'polypeptide(L)'
;KYDATHTRVFEKLNRFLDAGGSPEYGTYLLPNSFPIRFYESGDLLNLHHKWRSRTCYNAQEEIFQASVEELTDVMKVHPGIAKWIKAPCWIRLQGEVKPYCPEGDHYCGTQVWKRELSEYSRVI
;
A
#
# COMPACT_ATOMS: atom_id res chain seq x y z
N LYS A 1 5.75 0.20 -23.59
CA LYS A 1 4.31 -0.14 -23.76
C LYS A 1 3.42 0.66 -22.81
N TYR A 2 3.81 0.79 -21.54
CA TYR A 2 3.12 1.61 -20.53
C TYR A 2 3.00 3.08 -20.96
N ASP A 3 4.11 3.76 -21.28
CA ASP A 3 4.10 5.20 -21.61
C ASP A 3 3.28 5.50 -22.86
N ALA A 4 3.49 4.74 -23.93
CA ALA A 4 2.72 4.87 -25.17
C ALA A 4 1.21 4.71 -24.95
N THR A 5 0.80 3.85 -23.99
CA THR A 5 -0.60 3.66 -23.64
C THR A 5 -1.13 4.88 -22.88
N HIS A 6 -0.36 5.41 -21.93
CA HIS A 6 -0.70 6.64 -21.21
C HIS A 6 -0.87 7.81 -22.16
N THR A 7 0.11 8.06 -23.03
CA THR A 7 0.03 9.13 -24.04
C THR A 7 -1.26 9.04 -24.85
N ARG A 8 -1.58 7.85 -25.37
CA ARG A 8 -2.80 7.64 -26.16
C ARG A 8 -4.09 7.83 -25.37
N VAL A 9 -4.12 7.47 -24.09
CA VAL A 9 -5.29 7.69 -23.23
C VAL A 9 -5.49 9.18 -22.99
N PHE A 10 -4.42 9.93 -22.67
CA PHE A 10 -4.49 11.37 -22.47
C PHE A 10 -4.86 12.14 -23.75
N GLU A 11 -4.35 11.73 -24.91
CA GLU A 11 -4.79 12.29 -26.20
C GLU A 11 -6.30 12.13 -26.41
N LYS A 12 -6.86 10.96 -26.10
CA LYS A 12 -8.31 10.71 -26.20
C LYS A 12 -9.11 11.50 -25.19
N LEU A 13 -8.61 11.62 -23.96
CA LEU A 13 -9.23 12.45 -22.93
C LEU A 13 -9.29 13.91 -23.37
N ASN A 14 -8.19 14.47 -23.86
CA ASN A 14 -8.14 15.85 -24.35
C ASN A 14 -9.13 16.05 -25.50
N ARG A 15 -9.15 15.15 -26.49
CA ARG A 15 -10.13 15.22 -27.60
C ARG A 15 -11.59 15.17 -27.13
N PHE A 16 -11.89 14.42 -26.08
CA PHE A 16 -13.23 14.35 -25.52
C PHE A 16 -13.62 15.69 -24.84
N LEU A 17 -12.71 16.27 -24.06
CA LEU A 17 -12.93 17.57 -23.41
C LEU A 17 -13.05 18.70 -24.43
N ASP A 18 -12.18 18.72 -25.44
CA ASP A 18 -12.21 19.71 -26.54
C ASP A 18 -13.51 19.67 -27.35
N ALA A 19 -14.17 18.50 -27.41
CA ALA A 19 -15.46 18.31 -28.06
C ALA A 19 -16.66 18.73 -27.18
N GLY A 20 -16.43 19.33 -26.01
CA GLY A 20 -17.47 19.76 -25.07
C GLY A 20 -17.91 18.68 -24.07
N GLY A 21 -17.16 17.58 -23.96
CA GLY A 21 -17.39 16.57 -22.93
C GLY A 21 -17.15 17.12 -21.53
N SER A 22 -17.93 16.64 -20.55
CA SER A 22 -17.79 17.13 -19.17
C SER A 22 -16.56 16.53 -18.47
N PRO A 23 -15.85 17.28 -17.62
CA PRO A 23 -14.72 16.75 -16.86
C PRO A 23 -15.06 15.51 -16.02
N GLU A 24 -16.28 15.45 -15.46
CA GLU A 24 -16.76 14.32 -14.67
C GLU A 24 -16.76 13.04 -15.50
N TYR A 25 -17.27 13.09 -16.74
CA TYR A 25 -17.22 11.94 -17.65
C TYR A 25 -15.81 11.64 -18.16
N GLY A 26 -14.96 12.67 -18.27
CA GLY A 26 -13.55 12.50 -18.62
C GLY A 26 -12.79 11.62 -17.63
N THR A 27 -13.17 11.62 -16.34
CA THR A 27 -12.52 10.78 -15.33
C THR A 27 -12.61 9.28 -15.61
N TYR A 28 -13.66 8.82 -16.31
CA TYR A 28 -13.82 7.41 -16.70
C TYR A 28 -12.81 6.95 -17.77
N LEU A 29 -12.11 7.88 -18.42
CA LEU A 29 -11.05 7.56 -19.36
C LEU A 29 -9.68 7.42 -18.69
N LEU A 30 -9.53 7.89 -17.45
CA LEU A 30 -8.25 7.83 -16.73
C LEU A 30 -7.90 6.38 -16.37
N PRO A 31 -6.64 5.95 -16.53
CA PRO A 31 -6.20 4.62 -16.14
C PRO A 31 -6.08 4.52 -14.61
N ASN A 32 -6.10 3.29 -14.07
CA ASN A 32 -5.89 3.05 -12.64
C ASN A 32 -4.55 3.59 -12.09
N SER A 33 -3.55 3.74 -12.97
CA SER A 33 -2.24 4.32 -12.65
C SER A 33 -2.24 5.85 -12.61
N PHE A 34 -3.38 6.51 -12.83
CA PHE A 34 -3.49 7.95 -12.68
C PHE A 34 -3.26 8.36 -11.22
N PRO A 35 -2.32 9.26 -10.93
CA PRO A 35 -2.01 9.64 -9.56
C PRO A 35 -3.13 10.46 -8.95
N ILE A 36 -3.60 10.05 -7.78
CA ILE A 36 -4.54 10.81 -6.95
C ILE A 36 -3.85 11.31 -5.69
N ARG A 37 -4.34 12.43 -5.16
CA ARG A 37 -3.92 12.96 -3.85
C ARG A 37 -5.15 13.05 -2.97
N PHE A 38 -5.02 12.55 -1.76
CA PHE A 38 -6.08 12.61 -0.75
C PHE A 38 -5.46 12.75 0.63
N TYR A 39 -6.26 13.20 1.58
CA TYR A 39 -5.92 13.18 3.00
C TYR A 39 -6.57 11.96 3.64
N GLU A 40 -5.77 11.19 4.37
CA GLU A 40 -6.26 10.08 5.18
C GLU A 40 -6.16 10.45 6.66
N SER A 41 -7.22 10.17 7.41
CA SER A 41 -7.25 10.29 8.86
C SER A 41 -7.98 9.09 9.44
N GLY A 42 -7.49 8.58 10.57
CA GLY A 42 -8.14 7.49 11.28
C GLY A 42 -7.65 7.41 12.72
N ASP A 43 -8.43 6.73 13.57
CA ASP A 43 -7.94 6.34 14.89
C ASP A 43 -6.83 5.29 14.78
N LEU A 44 -6.10 5.09 15.88
CA LEU A 44 -5.00 4.15 15.94
C LEU A 44 -5.43 2.71 15.63
N LEU A 45 -6.64 2.29 16.03
CA LEU A 45 -7.10 0.92 15.83
C LEU A 45 -7.31 0.62 14.33
N ASN A 46 -7.94 1.55 13.61
CA ASN A 46 -8.18 1.46 12.19
C ASN A 46 -6.89 1.53 11.37
N LEU A 47 -6.00 2.47 11.70
CA LEU A 47 -4.69 2.57 11.05
C LEU A 47 -3.81 1.34 11.34
N HIS A 48 -3.85 0.82 12.57
CA HIS A 48 -3.17 -0.43 12.92
C HIS A 48 -3.69 -1.61 12.09
N HIS A 49 -5.00 -1.73 11.88
CA HIS A 49 -5.57 -2.78 11.03
C HIS A 49 -5.06 -2.69 9.58
N LYS A 50 -5.02 -1.46 9.02
CA LYS A 50 -4.44 -1.18 7.69
C LYS A 50 -2.98 -1.61 7.67
N TRP A 51 -2.13 -1.02 8.50
CA TRP A 51 -0.68 -1.23 8.47
C TRP A 51 -0.30 -2.69 8.69
N ARG A 52 -0.95 -3.37 9.65
CA ARG A 52 -0.75 -4.82 9.87
C ARG A 52 -0.98 -5.62 8.58
N SER A 53 -2.06 -5.33 7.85
CA SER A 53 -2.45 -6.12 6.68
C SER A 53 -1.64 -5.74 5.44
N ARG A 54 -1.33 -4.45 5.28
CA ARG A 54 -0.70 -3.90 4.07
C ARG A 54 0.82 -3.93 4.10
N THR A 55 1.45 -4.18 5.25
CA THR A 55 2.88 -4.49 5.36
C THR A 55 3.19 -5.99 5.23
N CYS A 56 2.18 -6.81 4.93
CA CYS A 56 2.37 -8.20 4.51
C CYS A 56 2.95 -8.25 3.08
N TYR A 57 3.85 -9.20 2.79
CA TYR A 57 4.44 -9.33 1.46
C TYR A 57 3.46 -9.88 0.41
N ASN A 58 2.28 -10.36 0.83
CA ASN A 58 1.16 -10.69 -0.07
C ASN A 58 0.33 -9.48 -0.48
N ALA A 59 0.52 -8.31 0.16
CA ALA A 59 -0.19 -7.11 -0.24
C ALA A 59 0.14 -6.73 -1.69
N GLN A 60 -0.66 -5.88 -2.32
CA GLN A 60 -0.24 -5.25 -3.58
C GLN A 60 0.97 -4.34 -3.30
N GLU A 61 1.89 -4.20 -4.25
CA GLU A 61 3.15 -3.49 -4.03
C GLU A 61 2.93 -2.01 -3.66
N GLU A 62 2.04 -1.33 -4.36
CA GLU A 62 1.82 0.11 -4.19
C GLU A 62 1.28 0.45 -2.80
N ILE A 63 0.30 -0.32 -2.30
CA ILE A 63 -0.24 -0.13 -0.96
C ILE A 63 0.75 -0.60 0.13
N PHE A 64 1.60 -1.56 -0.19
CA PHE A 64 2.68 -1.98 0.69
C PHE A 64 3.68 -0.85 0.91
N GLN A 65 4.16 -0.23 -0.18
CA GLN A 65 5.12 0.88 -0.09
C GLN A 65 4.52 2.06 0.66
N ALA A 66 3.31 2.48 0.29
CA ALA A 66 2.60 3.55 1.01
C ALA A 66 2.47 3.27 2.51
N SER A 67 2.15 2.02 2.90
CA SER A 67 2.00 1.65 4.31
C SER A 67 3.34 1.58 5.06
N VAL A 68 4.42 1.19 4.40
CA VAL A 68 5.77 1.20 4.99
C VAL A 68 6.26 2.64 5.17
N GLU A 69 6.04 3.52 4.20
CA GLU A 69 6.34 4.95 4.30
C GLU A 69 5.57 5.62 5.44
N GLU A 70 4.26 5.39 5.51
CA GLU A 70 3.40 5.88 6.60
C GLU A 70 3.91 5.43 7.97
N LEU A 71 4.18 4.12 8.16
CA LEU A 71 4.72 3.62 9.42
C LEU A 71 6.11 4.19 9.75
N THR A 72 6.93 4.43 8.73
CA THR A 72 8.25 5.05 8.90
C THR A 72 8.11 6.49 9.40
N ASP A 73 7.13 7.24 8.90
CA ASP A 73 6.84 8.58 9.39
C ASP A 73 6.22 8.55 10.80
N VAL A 74 5.33 7.61 11.09
CA VAL A 74 4.80 7.40 12.44
C VAL A 74 5.93 7.03 13.41
N MET A 75 6.93 6.24 12.99
CA MET A 75 8.09 5.93 13.83
C MET A 75 8.89 7.17 14.21
N LYS A 76 8.96 8.19 13.34
CA LYS A 76 9.65 9.46 13.64
C LYS A 76 8.92 10.28 14.70
N VAL A 77 7.59 10.25 14.70
CA VAL A 77 6.76 11.10 15.60
C VAL A 77 6.33 10.35 16.88
N HIS A 78 5.96 9.08 16.75
CA HIS A 78 5.42 8.23 17.82
C HIS A 78 6.14 6.86 17.92
N PRO A 79 7.46 6.84 18.20
CA PRO A 79 8.25 5.61 18.20
C PRO A 79 7.77 4.57 19.24
N GLY A 80 7.20 5.03 20.36
CA GLY A 80 6.68 4.15 21.41
C GLY A 80 5.50 3.28 20.98
N ILE A 81 4.71 3.77 20.01
CA ILE A 81 3.57 3.04 19.42
C ILE A 81 4.04 2.27 18.19
N ALA A 82 4.77 2.94 17.28
CA ALA A 82 5.17 2.38 15.99
C ALA A 82 6.00 1.09 16.10
N LYS A 83 6.85 0.97 17.13
CA LYS A 83 7.67 -0.25 17.35
C LYS A 83 6.87 -1.54 17.51
N TRP A 84 5.59 -1.44 17.84
CA TRP A 84 4.68 -2.58 18.01
C TRP A 84 3.86 -2.89 16.75
N ILE A 85 4.03 -2.13 15.67
CA ILE A 85 3.24 -2.27 14.44
C ILE A 85 4.16 -2.72 13.30
N LYS A 86 3.94 -3.95 12.84
CA LYS A 86 4.66 -4.60 11.72
C LYS A 86 3.70 -5.55 10.98
N ALA A 87 4.24 -6.29 10.02
CA ALA A 87 3.53 -7.35 9.30
C ALA A 87 2.81 -8.33 10.25
N PRO A 88 1.71 -8.98 9.82
CA PRO A 88 0.82 -9.68 10.72
C PRO A 88 1.49 -10.91 11.35
N CYS A 89 2.50 -11.45 10.68
CA CYS A 89 3.32 -12.54 11.19
C CYS A 89 4.27 -12.13 12.32
N TRP A 90 4.74 -10.88 12.34
CA TRP A 90 5.55 -10.37 13.44
C TRP A 90 4.72 -10.24 14.71
N ILE A 91 3.48 -9.76 14.58
CA ILE A 91 2.55 -9.64 15.72
C ILE A 91 2.25 -11.02 16.33
N ARG A 92 2.02 -12.04 15.49
CA ARG A 92 1.85 -13.42 15.96
C ARG A 92 3.11 -13.98 16.64
N LEU A 93 4.30 -13.61 16.17
CA LEU A 93 5.56 -13.94 16.84
C LEU A 93 5.62 -13.33 18.24
N GLN A 94 5.27 -12.05 18.40
CA GLN A 94 5.25 -11.39 19.72
C GLN A 94 4.26 -12.04 20.69
N GLY A 95 3.14 -12.55 20.19
CA GLY A 95 2.16 -13.30 20.99
C GLY A 95 2.45 -14.80 21.09
N GLU A 96 3.59 -15.29 20.61
CA GLU A 96 3.97 -16.71 20.56
C GLU A 96 2.94 -17.62 19.86
N VAL A 97 2.10 -17.06 18.97
CA VAL A 97 1.00 -17.78 18.31
C VAL A 97 1.48 -18.45 17.03
N LYS A 98 1.57 -19.79 17.04
CA LYS A 98 1.91 -20.59 15.86
C LYS A 98 0.67 -20.99 15.03
N PRO A 99 0.79 -21.16 13.69
CA PRO A 99 1.94 -20.75 12.87
C PRO A 99 2.11 -19.21 12.90
N TYR A 100 3.35 -18.73 12.80
CA TYR A 100 3.61 -17.28 12.82
C TYR A 100 3.05 -16.60 11.57
N CYS A 101 3.20 -17.20 10.39
CA CYS A 101 2.53 -16.70 9.20
C CYS A 101 1.02 -16.99 9.28
N PRO A 102 0.14 -15.97 9.23
CA PRO A 102 -1.31 -16.17 9.25
C PRO A 102 -1.89 -16.57 7.89
N GLU A 103 -1.11 -16.48 6.80
CA GLU A 103 -1.59 -16.64 5.42
C GLU A 103 -1.77 -18.12 5.00
N GLY A 104 -1.33 -19.07 5.82
CA GLY A 104 -1.44 -20.50 5.55
C GLY A 104 -0.77 -20.89 4.24
N ASP A 105 -1.55 -21.47 3.32
CA ASP A 105 -1.10 -21.89 1.99
C ASP A 105 -0.61 -20.72 1.11
N HIS A 106 -1.02 -19.49 1.45
CA HIS A 106 -0.54 -18.28 0.79
C HIS A 106 0.71 -17.71 1.45
N TYR A 107 1.55 -18.53 2.08
CA TYR A 107 2.82 -18.04 2.65
C TYR A 107 3.65 -17.30 1.59
N CYS A 108 4.02 -16.04 1.90
CA CYS A 108 4.78 -15.16 1.00
C CYS A 108 6.22 -15.65 0.67
N GLY A 109 6.63 -16.82 1.16
CA GLY A 109 7.94 -17.42 0.85
C GLY A 109 9.10 -16.97 1.74
N THR A 110 8.93 -15.95 2.58
CA THR A 110 10.00 -15.43 3.44
C THR A 110 9.57 -15.15 4.89
N GLN A 111 10.52 -15.23 5.82
CA GLN A 111 10.29 -15.02 7.25
C GLN A 111 10.26 -13.52 7.59
N VAL A 112 9.25 -12.81 7.12
CA VAL A 112 9.07 -11.35 7.35
C VAL A 112 9.07 -11.01 8.85
N TRP A 113 8.58 -11.91 9.70
CA TRP A 113 8.56 -11.73 11.16
C TRP A 113 9.94 -11.67 11.82
N LYS A 114 11.02 -11.97 11.10
CA LYS A 114 12.40 -11.81 11.58
C LYS A 114 13.08 -10.53 11.10
N ARG A 115 12.37 -9.69 10.35
CA ARG A 115 12.89 -8.47 9.75
C ARG A 115 12.37 -7.23 10.48
N GLU A 116 13.22 -6.24 10.59
CA GLU A 116 12.85 -4.88 10.96
C GLU A 116 12.17 -4.16 9.79
N LEU A 117 11.38 -3.12 10.09
CA LEU A 117 10.64 -2.38 9.07
C LEU A 117 11.58 -1.77 8.03
N SER A 118 12.78 -1.32 8.44
CA SER A 118 13.81 -0.78 7.54
C SER A 118 14.39 -1.82 6.57
N GLU A 119 14.22 -3.11 6.87
CA GLU A 119 14.66 -4.22 6.00
C GLU A 119 13.53 -4.69 5.07
N TYR A 120 12.37 -4.04 5.11
CA TYR A 120 11.27 -4.39 4.23
C TYR A 120 11.60 -3.93 2.82
N SER A 121 11.83 -4.92 1.96
CA SER A 121 12.12 -4.69 0.55
C SER A 121 11.35 -5.70 -0.27
N ARG A 122 10.54 -5.18 -1.18
CA ARG A 122 9.93 -5.97 -2.25
C ARG A 122 10.63 -5.56 -3.53
N VAL A 123 11.56 -6.40 -3.97
CA VAL A 123 12.11 -6.34 -5.33
C VAL A 123 11.40 -7.46 -6.08
N ILE A 124 10.58 -7.10 -7.06
CA ILE A 124 9.96 -8.05 -7.99
C ILE A 124 10.80 -8.07 -9.27
#